data_AF-A0A4V1SBP3-F1
#
_entry.id   AF-A0A4V1SBP3-F1
#
_cell.length_a   1.000
_cell.length_b   1.000
_cell.length_c   1.000
_cell.angle_alpha   90.00
_cell.angle_beta   90.00
_cell.angle_gamma   90.00
#
_symmetry.space_group_name_H-M   'P 1'
#
loop_
_entity.id
_entity.type
_entity.pdbx_description
1 polymer ?
#
loop_
_entity_poly.entity_id
_entity_poly.type
_entity_poly.pdbx_seq_one_letter_code
_entity_poly.pdbx_strand_id
1 'polypeptide(L)'
;MRMMKAHSALDTDESDTIDAGEIEAAAETLRKLDGNKDGKLTDDEVGFKSMGPPDTGAAYSSAIAIDFGGHRQYVQFLAKTVAGVAATDGKLLWRYDKPANSMRINISTPVYSDGQVFAASAYGAGGGLAKLAKNSTGVFAAEEVWFSKSMENHHGGVIIHDGALFGSNGGNGGGYLACLDVKTGDTLWNERDNGKRRASKGSIAFADGRLYYRTEEGAILLIEPSRSEYIERGRFEQPDRTRLPAWAHPVIANGKLYVRDQDTLFCYDVKSKGK
;
A
#
# COMPACT_ATOMS: atom_id res chain seq x y z
N MET A 1 7.50 -25.60 -6.21
CA MET A 1 6.55 -25.36 -5.10
C MET A 1 7.08 -26.18 -3.93
N ARG A 2 7.57 -25.57 -2.85
CA ARG A 2 8.05 -26.37 -1.70
C ARG A 2 6.82 -26.98 -1.04
N MET A 3 6.65 -28.30 -1.15
CA MET A 3 5.65 -29.02 -0.36
C MET A 3 5.89 -28.77 1.14
N MET A 4 4.81 -28.64 1.89
CA MET A 4 4.87 -28.54 3.36
C MET A 4 5.53 -29.78 3.93
N LYS A 5 6.37 -29.63 4.96
CA LYS A 5 7.04 -30.79 5.60
C LYS A 5 6.04 -31.83 6.09
N ALA A 6 4.87 -31.41 6.56
CA ALA A 6 3.81 -32.34 6.96
C ALA A 6 3.28 -33.17 5.78
N HIS A 7 3.11 -32.58 4.59
CA HIS A 7 2.68 -33.32 3.42
C HIS A 7 3.74 -34.35 3.02
N SER A 8 5.00 -33.93 2.87
CA SER A 8 6.10 -34.83 2.52
C SER A 8 6.39 -35.87 3.60
N ALA A 9 5.99 -35.64 4.85
CA ALA A 9 6.10 -36.66 5.89
C ALA A 9 5.01 -37.73 5.72
N LEU A 10 3.78 -37.32 5.40
CA LEU A 10 2.61 -38.20 5.27
C LEU A 10 2.58 -38.97 3.95
N ASP A 11 2.95 -38.31 2.85
CA ASP A 11 3.06 -38.87 1.50
C ASP A 11 4.41 -39.59 1.38
N THR A 12 4.44 -40.83 1.87
CA THR A 12 5.63 -41.66 1.97
C THR A 12 6.02 -42.32 0.66
N ASP A 13 5.05 -42.48 -0.26
CA ASP A 13 5.26 -43.05 -1.58
C ASP A 13 5.47 -42.00 -2.69
N GLU A 14 5.42 -40.71 -2.34
CA GLU A 14 5.58 -39.55 -3.23
C GLU A 14 4.54 -39.55 -4.38
N SER A 15 3.32 -40.04 -4.11
CA SER A 15 2.25 -40.13 -5.10
C SER A 15 1.47 -38.83 -5.30
N ASP A 16 1.77 -37.77 -4.52
CA ASP A 16 1.00 -36.53 -4.42
C ASP A 16 -0.44 -36.74 -3.88
N THR A 17 -0.73 -37.92 -3.31
CA THR A 17 -2.00 -38.26 -2.66
C THR A 17 -1.76 -38.99 -1.35
N ILE A 18 -2.66 -38.83 -0.37
CA ILE A 18 -2.56 -39.58 0.90
C ILE A 18 -3.52 -40.76 0.84
N ASP A 19 -2.98 -41.98 0.86
CA ASP A 19 -3.78 -43.20 0.80
C ASP A 19 -4.29 -43.68 2.17
N ALA A 20 -5.06 -44.77 2.20
CA ALA A 20 -5.62 -45.31 3.44
C ALA A 20 -4.54 -45.79 4.44
N GLY A 21 -3.46 -46.38 3.95
CA GLY A 21 -2.35 -46.83 4.78
C GLY A 21 -1.56 -45.66 5.37
N GLU A 22 -1.37 -44.60 4.59
CA GLU A 22 -0.73 -43.37 5.05
C GLU A 22 -1.59 -42.61 6.06
N ILE A 23 -2.92 -42.62 5.90
CA ILE A 23 -3.87 -42.12 6.92
C ILE A 23 -3.73 -42.92 8.21
N GLU A 24 -3.66 -44.25 8.15
CA GLU A 24 -3.48 -45.10 9.33
C GLU A 24 -2.15 -44.84 10.04
N ALA A 25 -1.07 -44.60 9.29
CA ALA A 25 0.26 -44.30 9.83
C ALA A 25 0.46 -42.84 10.28
N ALA A 26 -0.48 -41.94 9.96
CA ALA A 26 -0.31 -40.49 10.10
C ALA A 26 0.14 -40.05 11.50
N ALA A 27 -0.41 -40.65 12.57
CA ALA A 27 -0.09 -40.28 13.94
C ALA A 27 1.38 -40.57 14.30
N GLU A 28 1.95 -41.68 13.85
CA GLU A 28 3.35 -42.02 14.09
C GLU A 28 4.28 -41.10 13.29
N THR A 29 3.93 -40.87 12.03
CA THR A 29 4.66 -39.99 11.12
C THR A 29 4.70 -38.55 11.62
N LEU A 30 3.56 -37.99 12.02
CA LEU A 30 3.46 -36.62 12.53
C LEU A 30 4.24 -36.43 13.84
N ARG A 31 4.30 -37.44 14.73
CA ARG A 31 5.14 -37.37 15.94
C ARG A 31 6.63 -37.19 15.65
N LYS A 32 7.12 -37.61 14.48
CA LYS A 32 8.53 -37.39 14.08
C LYS A 32 8.82 -35.92 13.79
N LEU A 33 7.79 -35.11 13.52
CA LEU A 33 7.91 -33.68 13.30
C LEU A 33 7.91 -32.86 14.61
N ASP A 34 7.43 -33.43 15.72
CA ASP A 34 7.42 -32.81 17.06
C ASP A 34 8.84 -32.82 17.63
N GLY A 35 9.62 -31.81 17.23
CA GLY A 35 11.03 -31.71 17.57
C GLY A 35 11.25 -31.33 19.04
N ASN A 36 10.31 -30.59 19.63
CA ASN A 36 10.37 -30.17 21.02
C ASN A 36 9.78 -31.20 22.00
N LYS A 37 9.05 -32.20 21.50
CA LYS A 37 8.42 -33.30 22.23
C LYS A 37 7.36 -32.86 23.24
N ASP A 38 6.68 -31.74 22.97
CA ASP A 38 5.61 -31.21 23.82
C ASP A 38 4.21 -31.80 23.50
N GLY A 39 4.15 -32.66 22.47
CA GLY A 39 2.92 -33.31 22.01
C GLY A 39 2.08 -32.43 21.10
N LYS A 40 2.59 -31.28 20.62
CA LYS A 40 1.95 -30.38 19.68
C LYS A 40 2.88 -30.13 18.50
N LEU A 41 2.29 -29.94 17.33
CA LEU A 41 3.01 -29.53 16.15
C LEU A 41 2.82 -28.04 15.91
N THR A 42 3.92 -27.30 15.89
CA THR A 42 3.95 -25.89 15.51
C THR A 42 4.03 -25.72 13.99
N ASP A 43 3.64 -24.53 13.54
CA ASP A 43 3.81 -24.07 12.16
C ASP A 43 5.23 -24.32 11.63
N ASP A 44 6.27 -24.03 12.43
CA ASP A 44 7.67 -24.29 12.05
C ASP A 44 7.98 -25.79 11.88
N GLU A 45 7.42 -26.65 12.73
CA GLU A 45 7.62 -28.11 12.72
C GLU A 45 6.95 -28.77 11.51
N VAL A 46 5.75 -28.34 11.14
CA VAL A 46 5.02 -28.82 9.95
C VAL A 46 5.47 -28.15 8.65
N GLY A 47 6.41 -27.20 8.73
CA GLY A 47 6.93 -26.46 7.59
C GLY A 47 6.03 -25.33 7.09
N PHE A 48 5.03 -24.94 7.87
CA PHE A 48 4.24 -23.72 7.72
C PHE A 48 5.03 -22.50 8.22
N LYS A 49 6.11 -22.10 7.53
CA LYS A 49 6.73 -20.81 7.86
C LYS A 49 5.85 -19.68 7.35
N SER A 50 5.06 -19.08 8.23
CA SER A 50 4.48 -17.75 7.98
C SER A 50 5.62 -16.75 7.82
N MET A 51 5.99 -16.51 6.57
CA MET A 51 6.98 -15.51 6.18
C MET A 51 6.28 -14.17 6.17
N GLY A 52 6.23 -13.51 7.31
CA GLY A 52 5.61 -12.21 7.42
C GLY A 52 5.44 -11.72 8.85
N PRO A 53 4.96 -10.48 9.01
CA PRO A 53 4.73 -9.91 10.33
C PRO A 53 3.63 -10.70 11.07
N PRO A 54 3.79 -11.03 12.37
CA PRO A 54 2.79 -11.81 13.11
C PRO A 54 1.50 -11.00 13.37
N ASP A 55 0.40 -11.66 13.73
CA ASP A 55 -0.90 -11.02 13.99
C ASP A 55 -1.30 -9.98 12.92
N THR A 56 -1.26 -10.37 11.65
CA THR A 56 -1.76 -9.58 10.53
C THR A 56 -2.17 -10.49 9.38
N GLY A 57 -2.82 -9.94 8.37
CA GLY A 57 -3.21 -10.66 7.17
C GLY A 57 -2.91 -9.83 5.92
N ALA A 58 -3.08 -10.44 4.75
CA ALA A 58 -3.00 -9.70 3.49
C ALA A 58 -4.02 -8.56 3.44
N ALA A 59 -3.68 -7.51 2.69
CA ALA A 59 -4.59 -6.42 2.34
C ALA A 59 -4.36 -6.03 0.87
N TYR A 60 -4.99 -4.93 0.43
CA TYR A 60 -5.09 -4.57 -0.99
C TYR A 60 -3.91 -3.73 -1.50
N SER A 61 -3.08 -3.24 -0.58
CA SER A 61 -1.94 -2.40 -0.88
C SER A 61 -0.82 -3.14 -1.62
N SER A 62 -0.23 -2.46 -2.61
CA SER A 62 0.94 -2.97 -3.32
C SER A 62 2.20 -2.88 -2.45
N ALA A 63 3.13 -3.82 -2.64
CA ALA A 63 4.45 -3.72 -2.01
C ALA A 63 5.32 -2.70 -2.75
N ILE A 64 6.06 -1.87 -2.00
CA ILE A 64 7.15 -1.06 -2.54
C ILE A 64 8.48 -1.67 -2.13
N ALA A 65 9.53 -1.35 -2.86
CA ALA A 65 10.87 -1.80 -2.55
C ALA A 65 11.76 -0.59 -2.25
N ILE A 66 12.44 -0.64 -1.11
CA ILE A 66 13.26 0.46 -0.58
C ILE A 66 14.65 -0.03 -0.22
N ASP A 67 15.62 0.88 -0.22
CA ASP A 67 16.97 0.64 0.27
C ASP A 67 17.20 1.51 1.51
N PHE A 68 17.33 0.87 2.68
CA PHE A 68 17.51 1.58 3.95
C PHE A 68 18.44 0.82 4.89
N GLY A 69 19.34 1.55 5.56
CA GLY A 69 20.28 0.99 6.53
C GLY A 69 21.23 -0.07 5.96
N GLY A 70 21.48 -0.04 4.63
CA GLY A 70 22.30 -1.02 3.92
C GLY A 70 21.56 -2.29 3.50
N HIS A 71 20.23 -2.33 3.56
CA HIS A 71 19.43 -3.49 3.18
C HIS A 71 18.32 -3.11 2.20
N ARG A 72 18.11 -3.98 1.22
CA ARG A 72 16.90 -3.99 0.39
C ARG A 72 15.74 -4.55 1.21
N GLN A 73 14.64 -3.80 1.27
CA GLN A 73 13.44 -4.17 2.01
C GLN A 73 12.22 -4.09 1.12
N TYR A 74 11.26 -4.99 1.34
CA TYR A 74 9.91 -4.85 0.81
C TYR A 74 9.01 -4.27 1.90
N VAL A 75 8.30 -3.19 1.57
CA VAL A 75 7.36 -2.54 2.47
C VAL A 75 5.96 -2.73 1.94
N GLN A 76 5.06 -3.20 2.80
CA GLN A 76 3.67 -3.40 2.43
C GLN A 76 2.73 -2.96 3.54
N PHE A 77 1.58 -2.40 3.16
CA PHE A 77 0.50 -2.10 4.08
C PHE A 77 -0.46 -3.28 4.16
N LEU A 78 -0.31 -4.08 5.21
CA LEU A 78 -1.09 -5.27 5.53
C LEU A 78 -2.34 -4.93 6.35
N ALA A 79 -3.17 -5.93 6.64
CA ALA A 79 -4.45 -5.77 7.33
C ALA A 79 -4.39 -4.98 8.64
N LYS A 80 -3.30 -5.11 9.39
CA LYS A 80 -3.12 -4.47 10.71
C LYS A 80 -1.84 -3.62 10.84
N THR A 81 -1.00 -3.56 9.81
CA THR A 81 0.32 -2.94 9.93
C THR A 81 0.91 -2.52 8.60
N VAL A 82 1.70 -1.46 8.60
CA VAL A 82 2.74 -1.25 7.60
C VAL A 82 3.98 -1.98 8.10
N ALA A 83 4.55 -2.87 7.30
CA ALA A 83 5.74 -3.60 7.69
C ALA A 83 6.81 -3.59 6.61
N GLY A 84 8.06 -3.55 7.06
CA GLY A 84 9.23 -3.80 6.23
C GLY A 84 9.77 -5.19 6.50
N VAL A 85 10.01 -5.96 5.44
CA VAL A 85 10.67 -7.27 5.49
C VAL A 85 11.95 -7.25 4.65
N ALA A 86 12.97 -8.02 5.05
CA ALA A 86 14.20 -8.15 4.29
C ALA A 86 13.95 -8.85 2.94
N ALA A 87 14.46 -8.29 1.85
CA ALA A 87 14.30 -8.90 0.53
C ALA A 87 15.06 -10.23 0.37
N THR A 88 16.05 -10.49 1.22
CA THR A 88 16.91 -11.69 1.16
C THR A 88 16.23 -12.95 1.69
N ASP A 89 15.45 -12.82 2.76
CA ASP A 89 14.91 -13.98 3.49
C ASP A 89 13.50 -13.74 4.08
N GLY A 90 12.86 -12.61 3.78
CA GLY A 90 11.50 -12.29 4.22
C GLY A 90 11.37 -12.01 5.72
N LYS A 91 12.48 -11.94 6.48
CA LYS A 91 12.41 -11.65 7.92
C LYS A 91 11.82 -10.26 8.16
N LEU A 92 10.96 -10.17 9.16
CA LEU A 92 10.44 -8.91 9.65
C LEU A 92 11.57 -8.02 10.16
N LEU A 93 11.62 -6.78 9.68
CA LEU A 93 12.58 -5.77 10.13
C LEU A 93 11.91 -4.76 11.07
N TRP A 94 10.72 -4.28 10.73
CA TRP A 94 9.99 -3.29 11.52
C TRP A 94 8.49 -3.32 11.21
N ARG A 95 7.71 -2.69 12.09
CA ARG A 95 6.25 -2.54 11.98
C ARG A 95 5.81 -1.14 12.37
N TYR A 96 4.72 -0.68 11.76
CA TYR A 96 4.02 0.54 12.12
C TYR A 96 2.50 0.35 11.95
N ASP A 97 1.81 0.16 13.07
CA ASP A 97 0.42 -0.33 13.07
C ASP A 97 -0.62 0.79 12.92
N LYS A 98 -0.28 2.01 13.37
CA LYS A 98 -1.26 3.09 13.61
C LYS A 98 -2.08 3.55 12.40
N PRO A 99 -1.57 3.55 11.15
CA PRO A 99 -2.39 3.87 9.98
C PRO A 99 -3.44 2.82 9.63
N ALA A 100 -3.33 1.58 10.12
CA ALA A 100 -4.23 0.49 9.76
C ALA A 100 -5.65 0.73 10.26
N ASN A 101 -6.64 0.52 9.39
CA ASN A 101 -8.05 0.64 9.78
C ASN A 101 -8.61 -0.65 10.40
N SER A 102 -9.67 -0.51 11.21
CA SER A 102 -10.34 -1.63 11.89
C SER A 102 -11.04 -2.62 10.94
N MET A 103 -11.40 -2.18 9.74
CA MET A 103 -12.00 -3.03 8.71
C MET A 103 -10.97 -3.94 8.03
N ARG A 104 -9.67 -3.72 8.26
CA ARG A 104 -8.55 -4.44 7.62
C ARG A 104 -8.47 -4.23 6.11
N ILE A 105 -9.09 -3.17 5.60
CA ILE A 105 -9.15 -2.83 4.18
C ILE A 105 -8.12 -1.73 3.89
N ASN A 106 -6.83 -2.05 4.01
CA ASN A 106 -5.76 -1.08 3.74
C ASN A 106 -5.36 -1.18 2.26
N ILE A 107 -5.58 -0.08 1.52
CA ILE A 107 -5.52 -0.08 0.05
C ILE A 107 -4.42 0.82 -0.48
N SER A 108 -4.23 2.00 0.12
CA SER A 108 -3.20 2.94 -0.32
C SER A 108 -1.81 2.30 -0.23
N THR A 109 -1.02 2.45 -1.28
CA THR A 109 0.38 2.01 -1.31
C THR A 109 1.22 2.96 -0.45
N PRO A 110 2.01 2.46 0.53
CA PRO A 110 2.92 3.31 1.29
C PRO A 110 3.86 4.06 0.37
N VAL A 111 4.31 5.23 0.82
CA VAL A 111 5.36 5.99 0.14
C VAL A 111 6.58 6.09 1.02
N TYR A 112 7.76 6.03 0.40
CA TYR A 112 9.04 6.15 1.08
C TYR A 112 9.79 7.36 0.55
N SER A 113 10.31 8.19 1.46
CA SER A 113 11.21 9.31 1.15
C SER A 113 12.17 9.50 2.30
N ASP A 114 13.47 9.64 2.00
CA ASP A 114 14.50 10.08 2.96
C ASP A 114 14.51 9.32 4.30
N GLY A 115 14.38 7.99 4.25
CA GLY A 115 14.36 7.16 5.46
C GLY A 115 13.04 7.19 6.23
N GLN A 116 11.98 7.75 5.65
CA GLN A 116 10.66 7.82 6.25
C GLN A 116 9.65 7.08 5.37
N VAL A 117 8.66 6.45 6.01
CA VAL A 117 7.54 5.77 5.36
C VAL A 117 6.25 6.45 5.80
N PHE A 118 5.45 6.89 4.83
CA PHE A 118 4.09 7.34 5.08
C PHE A 118 3.09 6.29 4.61
N ALA A 119 2.05 6.08 5.40
CA ALA A 119 0.88 5.32 4.99
C ALA A 119 -0.38 5.99 5.52
N ALA A 120 -1.47 5.83 4.77
CA ALA A 120 -2.77 6.33 5.14
C ALA A 120 -3.86 5.35 4.72
N SER A 121 -4.93 5.33 5.52
CA SER A 121 -6.10 4.55 5.23
C SER A 121 -7.37 5.35 5.51
N ALA A 122 -8.39 5.10 4.70
CA ALA A 122 -9.76 5.51 4.95
C ALA A 122 -10.41 4.75 6.11
N TYR A 123 -11.74 4.86 6.20
CA TYR A 123 -12.58 4.21 7.21
C TYR A 123 -12.36 4.74 8.64
N GLY A 124 -12.13 6.05 8.77
CA GLY A 124 -11.92 6.71 10.07
C GLY A 124 -10.51 6.54 10.62
N ALA A 125 -9.58 5.93 9.87
CA ALA A 125 -8.24 5.65 10.34
C ALA A 125 -7.36 6.90 10.32
N GLY A 126 -6.91 7.38 9.16
CA GLY A 126 -5.97 8.50 9.06
C GLY A 126 -4.65 8.09 8.43
N GLY A 127 -3.65 8.95 8.56
CA GLY A 127 -2.34 8.77 7.96
C GLY A 127 -1.22 9.17 8.91
N GLY A 128 -0.11 8.45 8.82
CA GLY A 128 1.03 8.67 9.69
C GLY A 128 2.35 8.48 8.96
N LEU A 129 3.33 9.27 9.39
CA LEU A 129 4.70 9.21 8.94
C LEU A 129 5.55 8.56 10.03
N ALA A 130 6.25 7.49 9.67
CA ALA A 130 7.22 6.86 10.54
C ALA A 130 8.64 7.03 9.98
N LYS A 131 9.58 7.41 10.82
CA LYS A 131 11.00 7.42 10.50
C LYS A 131 11.56 6.02 10.74
N LEU A 132 12.24 5.47 9.74
CA LEU A 132 12.97 4.22 9.90
C LEU A 132 14.27 4.48 10.66
N ALA A 133 14.61 3.56 11.54
CA ALA A 133 15.84 3.57 12.31
C ALA A 133 16.54 2.22 12.22
N LYS A 134 17.87 2.24 12.31
CA LYS A 134 18.71 1.05 12.49
C LYS A 134 19.72 1.37 13.59
N ASN A 135 19.71 0.60 14.67
CA ASN A 135 20.65 0.83 15.76
C ASN A 135 22.03 0.20 15.45
N SER A 136 22.99 0.40 16.35
CA SER A 136 24.37 -0.13 16.20
C SER A 136 24.47 -1.65 16.19
N THR A 137 23.47 -2.36 16.75
CA THR A 137 23.40 -3.83 16.73
C THR A 137 22.68 -4.37 15.49
N GLY A 138 22.26 -3.50 14.58
CA GLY A 138 21.63 -3.87 13.31
C GLY A 138 20.12 -4.12 13.40
N VAL A 139 19.49 -3.84 14.54
CA VAL A 139 18.04 -3.95 14.72
C VAL A 139 17.35 -2.75 14.08
N PHE A 140 16.33 -3.03 13.28
CA PHE A 140 15.51 -2.03 12.64
C PHE A 140 14.28 -1.67 13.48
N ALA A 141 13.81 -0.43 13.33
CA ALA A 141 12.57 0.04 13.93
C ALA A 141 11.90 1.09 13.02
N ALA A 142 10.63 1.35 13.28
CA ALA A 142 9.89 2.45 12.71
C ALA A 142 9.32 3.30 13.86
N GLU A 143 9.70 4.57 13.92
CA GLU A 143 9.34 5.51 14.97
C GLU A 143 8.36 6.54 14.40
N GLU A 144 7.17 6.65 15.00
CA GLU A 144 6.19 7.64 14.55
C GLU A 144 6.75 9.06 14.71
N VAL A 145 6.73 9.82 13.61
CA VAL A 145 7.05 11.26 13.59
C VAL A 145 5.78 12.04 13.91
N TRP A 146 4.70 11.73 13.18
CA TRP A 146 3.39 12.33 13.40
C TRP A 146 2.29 11.41 12.85
N PHE A 147 1.08 11.67 13.32
CA PHE A 147 -0.15 11.06 12.83
C PHE A 147 -1.24 12.12 12.68
N SER A 148 -2.02 12.05 11.60
CA SER A 148 -3.04 13.02 11.26
C SER A 148 -4.32 12.35 10.79
N LYS A 149 -5.47 12.82 11.28
CA LYS A 149 -6.79 12.49 10.74
C LYS A 149 -7.12 13.27 9.46
N SER A 150 -6.26 14.20 9.06
CA SER A 150 -6.48 15.04 7.88
C SER A 150 -6.03 14.36 6.56
N MET A 151 -5.64 13.09 6.61
CA MET A 151 -5.29 12.29 5.44
C MET A 151 -5.75 10.84 5.61
N GLU A 152 -7.00 10.59 5.26
CA GLU A 152 -7.64 9.29 5.21
C GLU A 152 -7.70 8.81 3.74
N ASN A 153 -6.59 8.27 3.22
CA ASN A 153 -6.55 7.90 1.81
C ASN A 153 -7.31 6.60 1.55
N HIS A 154 -8.28 6.64 0.63
CA HIS A 154 -9.14 5.49 0.33
C HIS A 154 -8.54 4.57 -0.73
N HIS A 155 -8.34 5.07 -1.94
CA HIS A 155 -7.77 4.31 -3.07
C HIS A 155 -6.70 5.10 -3.83
N GLY A 156 -6.63 6.42 -3.60
CA GLY A 156 -6.08 7.37 -4.56
C GLY A 156 -4.57 7.44 -4.64
N GLY A 157 -3.87 6.85 -3.68
CA GLY A 157 -2.42 7.00 -3.51
C GLY A 157 -2.04 8.41 -3.04
N VAL A 158 -0.74 8.59 -2.84
CA VAL A 158 -0.14 9.77 -2.23
C VAL A 158 1.15 10.11 -2.96
N ILE A 159 1.42 11.40 -3.16
CA ILE A 159 2.69 11.89 -3.73
C ILE A 159 3.35 12.80 -2.70
N ILE A 160 4.63 12.55 -2.42
CA ILE A 160 5.49 13.48 -1.68
C ILE A 160 6.32 14.25 -2.70
N HIS A 161 6.29 15.58 -2.63
CA HIS A 161 7.08 16.46 -3.50
C HIS A 161 7.34 17.80 -2.80
N ASP A 162 8.59 18.27 -2.82
CA ASP A 162 9.02 19.56 -2.26
C ASP A 162 8.55 19.87 -0.83
N GLY A 163 8.59 18.85 0.03
CA GLY A 163 8.19 18.96 1.44
C GLY A 163 6.68 18.96 1.66
N ALA A 164 5.90 18.66 0.64
CA ALA A 164 4.45 18.54 0.70
C ALA A 164 4.00 17.11 0.42
N LEU A 165 2.86 16.74 0.98
CA LEU A 165 2.19 15.46 0.77
C LEU A 165 0.81 15.72 0.13
N PHE A 166 0.61 15.24 -1.08
CA PHE A 166 -0.62 15.37 -1.86
C PHE A 166 -1.37 14.05 -1.91
N GLY A 167 -2.65 14.06 -1.58
CA GLY A 167 -3.47 12.86 -1.64
C GLY A 167 -4.94 13.13 -1.39
N SER A 168 -5.78 12.15 -1.74
CA SER A 168 -7.19 12.21 -1.41
C SER A 168 -7.42 11.96 0.08
N ASN A 169 -8.28 12.76 0.72
CA ASN A 169 -8.80 12.54 2.06
C ASN A 169 -10.30 12.20 1.97
N GLY A 170 -10.71 11.04 2.49
CA GLY A 170 -12.13 10.64 2.55
C GLY A 170 -12.36 9.13 2.59
N GLY A 171 -13.54 8.69 2.18
CA GLY A 171 -13.91 7.27 2.19
C GLY A 171 -15.11 6.97 1.30
N ASN A 172 -15.95 6.01 1.69
CA ASN A 172 -17.14 5.63 0.91
C ASN A 172 -18.13 6.79 0.67
N GLY A 173 -18.16 7.78 1.56
CA GLY A 173 -19.01 8.97 1.44
C GLY A 173 -18.46 10.08 0.53
N GLY A 174 -17.44 9.79 -0.27
CA GLY A 174 -16.70 10.78 -1.03
C GLY A 174 -15.53 11.36 -0.24
N GLY A 175 -14.98 12.45 -0.74
CA GLY A 175 -13.81 13.11 -0.15
C GLY A 175 -13.31 14.25 -1.02
N TYR A 176 -12.07 14.66 -0.79
CA TYR A 176 -11.46 15.81 -1.44
C TYR A 176 -9.95 15.64 -1.56
N LEU A 177 -9.33 16.35 -2.50
CA LEU A 177 -7.87 16.49 -2.55
C LEU A 177 -7.38 17.37 -1.39
N ALA A 178 -6.30 16.95 -0.73
CA ALA A 178 -5.66 17.70 0.33
C ALA A 178 -4.13 17.73 0.14
N CYS A 179 -3.51 18.76 0.70
CA CYS A 179 -2.07 18.93 0.81
C CYS A 179 -1.68 19.13 2.27
N LEU A 180 -0.74 18.31 2.75
CA LEU A 180 -0.19 18.41 4.09
C LEU A 180 1.30 18.80 4.03
N ASP A 181 1.79 19.44 5.08
CA ASP A 181 3.23 19.58 5.30
C ASP A 181 3.80 18.21 5.66
N VAL A 182 4.80 17.72 4.93
CA VAL A 182 5.33 16.37 5.16
C VAL A 182 6.04 16.24 6.51
N LYS A 183 6.57 17.33 7.07
CA LYS A 183 7.31 17.31 8.34
C LYS A 183 6.40 17.36 9.55
N THR A 184 5.29 18.09 9.47
CA THR A 184 4.38 18.30 10.62
C THR A 184 3.09 17.51 10.54
N GLY A 185 2.63 17.14 9.34
CA GLY A 185 1.31 16.52 9.13
C GLY A 185 0.15 17.51 9.17
N ASP A 186 0.43 18.80 9.27
CA ASP A 186 -0.57 19.87 9.25
C ASP A 186 -1.15 20.04 7.85
N THR A 187 -2.44 20.35 7.78
CA THR A 187 -3.08 20.68 6.49
C THR A 187 -2.61 22.05 6.04
N LEU A 188 -1.97 22.10 4.87
CA LEU A 188 -1.59 23.36 4.22
C LEU A 188 -2.79 23.94 3.48
N TRP A 189 -3.48 23.12 2.70
CA TRP A 189 -4.73 23.45 2.03
C TRP A 189 -5.53 22.19 1.72
N ASN A 190 -6.83 22.36 1.48
CA ASN A 190 -7.71 21.29 1.07
C ASN A 190 -8.84 21.80 0.15
N GLU A 191 -9.45 20.91 -0.63
CA GLU A 191 -10.57 21.25 -1.52
C GLU A 191 -11.95 20.95 -0.90
N ARG A 192 -12.03 20.67 0.41
CA ARG A 192 -13.29 20.51 1.16
C ARG A 192 -13.97 21.86 1.38
N ASP A 193 -13.21 22.83 1.87
CA ASP A 193 -13.73 24.07 2.45
C ASP A 193 -13.94 25.18 1.39
N ASN A 194 -13.71 24.87 0.11
CA ASN A 194 -13.83 25.84 -1.00
C ASN A 194 -15.25 26.05 -1.54
N GLY A 195 -16.29 25.49 -0.90
CA GLY A 195 -17.71 25.68 -1.27
C GLY A 195 -18.15 25.12 -2.63
N LYS A 196 -17.20 24.86 -3.54
CA LYS A 196 -17.40 24.36 -4.91
C LYS A 196 -16.80 22.98 -5.16
N ARG A 197 -16.17 22.35 -4.14
CA ARG A 197 -15.44 21.06 -4.21
C ARG A 197 -14.77 20.84 -5.57
N ARG A 198 -13.72 21.62 -5.88
CA ARG A 198 -13.11 21.62 -7.22
C ARG A 198 -12.40 20.29 -7.53
N ALA A 199 -11.84 19.65 -6.51
CA ALA A 199 -11.27 18.31 -6.62
C ALA A 199 -11.79 17.43 -5.48
N SER A 200 -12.74 16.56 -5.82
CA SER A 200 -13.20 15.47 -4.95
C SER A 200 -12.10 14.42 -4.75
N LYS A 201 -12.38 13.35 -3.99
CA LYS A 201 -11.42 12.23 -3.85
C LYS A 201 -11.17 11.57 -5.20
N GLY A 202 -10.02 10.96 -5.35
CA GLY A 202 -9.55 10.51 -6.64
C GLY A 202 -8.13 9.95 -6.56
N SER A 203 -7.65 9.47 -7.70
CA SER A 203 -6.37 8.78 -7.82
C SER A 203 -5.33 9.68 -8.49
N ILE A 204 -4.12 9.68 -7.94
CA ILE A 204 -3.05 10.60 -8.30
C ILE A 204 -1.89 9.86 -8.99
N ALA A 205 -1.25 10.56 -9.92
CA ALA A 205 0.05 10.22 -10.47
C ALA A 205 0.88 11.50 -10.63
N PHE A 206 2.21 11.35 -10.67
CA PHE A 206 3.13 12.46 -10.84
C PHE A 206 4.04 12.22 -12.04
N ALA A 207 4.10 13.19 -12.95
CA ALA A 207 4.97 13.15 -14.12
C ALA A 207 5.24 14.58 -14.61
N ASP A 208 6.46 14.82 -15.11
CA ASP A 208 6.85 16.11 -15.71
C ASP A 208 6.53 17.34 -14.82
N GLY A 209 6.76 17.21 -13.50
CA GLY A 209 6.52 18.28 -12.54
C GLY A 209 5.04 18.63 -12.33
N ARG A 210 4.11 17.73 -12.67
CA ARG A 210 2.66 17.92 -12.53
C ARG A 210 2.00 16.72 -11.86
N LEU A 211 0.95 17.00 -11.09
CA LEU A 211 0.05 15.97 -10.58
C LEU A 211 -1.06 15.77 -11.60
N TYR A 212 -1.20 14.54 -12.08
CA TYR A 212 -2.33 14.08 -12.88
C TYR A 212 -3.30 13.42 -11.92
N TYR A 213 -4.48 14.00 -11.77
CA TYR A 213 -5.44 13.57 -10.77
C TYR A 213 -6.75 13.20 -11.43
N ARG A 214 -7.19 11.97 -11.20
CA ARG A 214 -8.47 11.46 -11.68
C ARG A 214 -9.46 11.46 -10.53
N THR A 215 -10.48 12.30 -10.60
CA THR A 215 -11.52 12.32 -9.58
C THR A 215 -12.36 11.04 -9.64
N GLU A 216 -13.02 10.69 -8.54
CA GLU A 216 -13.94 9.55 -8.49
C GLU A 216 -15.11 9.71 -9.46
N GLU A 217 -15.52 10.95 -9.75
CA GLU A 217 -16.53 11.30 -10.75
C GLU A 217 -15.97 11.33 -12.18
N GLY A 218 -14.69 11.01 -12.36
CA GLY A 218 -14.07 10.72 -13.66
C GLY A 218 -13.29 11.86 -14.31
N ALA A 219 -13.47 13.11 -13.86
CA ALA A 219 -12.74 14.24 -14.39
C ALA A 219 -11.22 14.05 -14.21
N ILE A 220 -10.46 14.43 -15.24
CA ILE A 220 -9.00 14.45 -15.19
C ILE A 220 -8.55 15.88 -14.97
N LEU A 221 -7.71 16.08 -13.96
CA LEU A 221 -7.12 17.36 -13.56
C LEU A 221 -5.61 17.31 -13.78
N LEU A 222 -5.07 18.39 -14.33
CA LEU A 222 -3.65 18.67 -14.34
C LEU A 222 -3.37 19.75 -13.31
N ILE A 223 -2.61 19.42 -12.28
CA ILE A 223 -2.39 20.29 -11.13
C ILE A 223 -0.91 20.59 -11.02
N GLU A 224 -0.59 21.87 -10.80
CA GLU A 224 0.75 22.30 -10.42
C GLU A 224 0.92 22.08 -8.90
N PRO A 225 1.93 21.28 -8.48
CA PRO A 225 2.19 21.09 -7.05
C PRO A 225 2.52 22.44 -6.39
N SER A 226 1.80 22.77 -5.33
CA SER A 226 2.09 23.96 -4.53
C SER A 226 1.75 23.70 -3.07
N ARG A 227 2.57 24.25 -2.18
CA ARG A 227 2.35 24.23 -0.74
C ARG A 227 1.36 25.28 -0.26
N SER A 228 1.15 26.35 -1.02
CA SER A 228 0.31 27.48 -0.59
C SER A 228 -1.16 27.29 -0.95
N GLU A 229 -1.44 26.68 -2.10
CA GLU A 229 -2.80 26.57 -2.63
C GLU A 229 -2.94 25.49 -3.69
N TYR A 230 -4.19 25.18 -4.05
CA TYR A 230 -4.53 24.36 -5.21
C TYR A 230 -4.43 25.17 -6.51
N ILE A 231 -3.59 24.71 -7.45
CA ILE A 231 -3.37 25.36 -8.75
C ILE A 231 -3.73 24.41 -9.90
N GLU A 232 -4.96 24.52 -10.42
CA GLU A 232 -5.40 23.78 -11.61
C GLU A 232 -4.85 24.42 -12.88
N ARG A 233 -4.18 23.62 -13.72
CA ARG A 233 -3.64 24.03 -15.03
C ARG A 233 -4.47 23.50 -16.19
N GLY A 234 -5.32 22.51 -15.95
CA GLY A 234 -6.23 21.98 -16.96
C GLY A 234 -7.20 20.96 -16.37
N ARG A 235 -8.32 20.78 -17.08
CA ARG A 235 -9.36 19.81 -16.76
C ARG A 235 -10.01 19.33 -18.05
N PHE A 236 -10.36 18.05 -18.09
CA PHE A 236 -11.27 17.54 -19.09
C PHE A 236 -12.10 16.38 -18.55
N GLU A 237 -13.23 16.13 -19.20
CA GLU A 237 -14.07 14.95 -18.97
C GLU A 237 -13.75 13.88 -20.00
N GLN A 238 -13.61 12.64 -19.53
CA GLN A 238 -13.48 11.48 -20.42
C GLN A 238 -14.82 11.23 -21.15
N PRO A 239 -14.82 11.03 -22.48
CA PRO A 239 -16.02 10.61 -23.20
C PRO A 239 -16.42 9.17 -22.86
N ASP A 240 -17.70 8.84 -23.04
CA ASP A 240 -18.25 7.48 -22.84
C ASP A 240 -17.98 6.87 -21.44
N ARG A 241 -17.84 7.75 -20.44
CA ARG A 241 -17.65 7.37 -19.04
C ARG A 241 -18.85 6.58 -18.50
N THR A 242 -18.55 5.57 -17.68
CA THR A 242 -19.58 4.85 -16.92
C THR A 242 -20.09 5.68 -15.73
N ARG A 243 -21.25 5.30 -15.19
CA ARG A 243 -21.80 5.95 -13.98
C ARG A 243 -21.09 5.51 -12.69
N LEU A 244 -20.17 4.55 -12.79
CA LEU A 244 -19.51 3.93 -11.66
C LEU A 244 -18.31 4.77 -11.18
N PRO A 245 -17.90 4.62 -9.92
CA PRO A 245 -16.71 5.30 -9.39
C PRO A 245 -15.44 5.01 -10.20
N ALA A 246 -14.67 6.07 -10.47
CA ALA A 246 -13.41 6.04 -11.20
C ALA A 246 -12.21 5.91 -10.25
N TRP A 247 -11.85 4.70 -9.86
CA TRP A 247 -10.76 4.47 -8.89
C TRP A 247 -9.38 4.18 -9.51
N ALA A 248 -9.33 3.78 -10.79
CA ALA A 248 -8.06 3.44 -11.41
C ALA A 248 -7.13 4.66 -11.48
N HIS A 249 -5.87 4.46 -11.11
CA HIS A 249 -4.83 5.49 -11.22
C HIS A 249 -4.65 5.90 -12.69
N PRO A 250 -4.47 7.20 -12.98
CA PRO A 250 -3.96 7.63 -14.28
C PRO A 250 -2.52 7.14 -14.44
N VAL A 251 -2.14 6.71 -15.65
CA VAL A 251 -0.77 6.26 -15.95
C VAL A 251 -0.20 7.14 -17.05
N ILE A 252 1.00 7.68 -16.82
CA ILE A 252 1.70 8.53 -17.78
C ILE A 252 2.94 7.78 -18.26
N ALA A 253 3.04 7.56 -19.57
CA ALA A 253 4.22 6.93 -20.17
C ALA A 253 4.42 7.46 -21.59
N ASN A 254 5.67 7.80 -21.93
CA ASN A 254 6.06 8.23 -23.29
C ASN A 254 5.22 9.40 -23.85
N GLY A 255 4.89 10.38 -23.00
CA GLY A 255 4.06 11.52 -23.38
C GLY A 255 2.58 11.18 -23.58
N LYS A 256 2.13 10.00 -23.14
CA LYS A 256 0.73 9.58 -23.21
C LYS A 256 0.15 9.41 -21.82
N LEU A 257 -1.10 9.83 -21.65
CA LEU A 257 -1.91 9.59 -20.46
C LEU A 257 -2.91 8.49 -20.75
N TYR A 258 -2.86 7.41 -19.97
CA TYR A 258 -3.78 6.29 -20.03
C TYR A 258 -4.79 6.39 -18.89
N VAL A 259 -6.07 6.29 -19.23
CA VAL A 259 -7.19 6.38 -18.28
C VAL A 259 -8.09 5.17 -18.47
N ARG A 260 -8.15 4.30 -17.47
CA ARG A 260 -9.04 3.13 -17.45
C ARG A 260 -10.36 3.47 -16.77
N ASP A 261 -11.48 3.24 -17.42
CA ASP A 261 -12.81 3.31 -16.78
C ASP A 261 -13.58 2.00 -17.00
N GLN A 262 -13.71 1.21 -15.93
CA GLN A 262 -14.31 -0.13 -15.96
C GLN A 262 -13.73 -0.99 -17.09
N ASP A 263 -14.48 -1.16 -18.19
CA ASP A 263 -14.13 -1.98 -19.35
C ASP A 263 -13.51 -1.18 -20.52
N THR A 264 -13.27 0.13 -20.32
CA THR A 264 -12.70 1.02 -21.33
C THR A 264 -11.30 1.50 -20.94
N LEU A 265 -10.47 1.78 -21.95
CA LEU A 265 -9.14 2.37 -21.80
C LEU A 265 -8.96 3.48 -22.83
N PHE A 266 -8.75 4.70 -22.36
CA PHE A 266 -8.46 5.87 -23.20
C PHE A 266 -6.98 6.19 -23.15
N CYS A 267 -6.46 6.72 -24.26
CA CYS A 267 -5.09 7.18 -24.38
C CYS A 267 -5.09 8.59 -24.96
N TYR A 268 -4.57 9.55 -24.20
CA TYR A 268 -4.43 10.95 -24.58
C TYR A 268 -2.97 11.26 -24.87
N ASP A 269 -2.70 12.04 -25.92
CA ASP A 269 -1.38 12.64 -26.11
C ASP A 269 -1.28 13.87 -25.20
N VAL A 270 -0.36 13.81 -24.23
CA VAL A 270 -0.10 14.87 -23.25
C VAL A 270 1.30 15.45 -23.41
N LYS A 271 2.02 15.09 -24.49
CA LYS A 271 3.32 15.66 -24.78
C LYS A 271 3.16 17.14 -25.11
N SER A 272 3.97 17.98 -24.48
CA SER A 272 4.08 19.39 -24.89
C SER A 272 4.42 19.44 -26.38
N LYS A 273 3.65 20.23 -27.14
CA LYS A 273 3.88 20.41 -28.58
C LYS A 273 5.05 21.36 -28.89
N GLY A 274 5.76 21.82 -27.86
CA GLY A 274 6.71 22.93 -27.97
C GLY A 274 5.96 24.25 -28.22
N LYS A 275 6.49 25.34 -27.67
CA LYS A 275 6.23 26.67 -28.21
C LYS A 275 7.46 27.09 -28.99
#